data_AF-A0A1H8N8A3-F1
#
_entry.id   AF-A0A1H8N8A3-F1
#
_cell.length_a   1.000
_cell.length_b   1.000
_cell.length_c   1.000
_cell.angle_alpha   90.00
_cell.angle_beta   90.00
_cell.angle_gamma   90.00
#
_symmetry.space_group_name_H-M   'P 1'
#
loop_
_entity.id
_entity.type
_entity.pdbx_description
1 polymer ?
#
loop_
_entity_poly.entity_id
_entity_poly.type
_entity_poly.pdbx_seq_one_letter_code
_entity_poly.pdbx_strand_id
1 'polypeptide(L)'
;MVQSEQSSVSRLVELLDDRLKQSEWEILTALAAADGSLTIDELAEETGYTERTVKKRVGTLEDQLHGGTLLRRDDDGNPMLHPQFAQAVRSYSS
;
A
#
# COMPACT_ATOMS: atom_id res chain seq x y z
N MET A 1 16.34 -19.70 7.19
CA MET A 1 16.93 -18.74 6.24
C MET A 1 16.03 -17.50 6.06
N VAL A 2 15.57 -16.88 7.16
CA VAL A 2 14.48 -15.87 7.12
C VAL A 2 15.00 -14.41 7.04
N GLN A 3 16.29 -14.18 7.34
CA GLN A 3 16.88 -12.83 7.34
C GLN A 3 16.96 -12.19 5.94
N SER A 4 17.05 -12.99 4.88
CA SER A 4 17.24 -12.50 3.51
C SER A 4 15.96 -11.93 2.89
N GLU A 5 14.80 -12.50 3.21
CA GLU A 5 13.50 -12.06 2.65
C GLU A 5 13.03 -10.76 3.30
N GLN A 6 13.19 -10.66 4.62
CA GLN A 6 12.85 -9.44 5.36
C GLN A 6 13.69 -8.24 4.88
N SER A 7 14.99 -8.46 4.63
CA SER A 7 15.87 -7.46 4.03
C SER A 7 15.45 -7.05 2.60
N SER A 8 14.89 -7.98 1.82
CA SER A 8 14.45 -7.71 0.45
C SER A 8 13.16 -6.88 0.41
N VAL A 9 12.20 -7.17 1.27
CA VAL A 9 10.94 -6.41 1.36
C VAL A 9 11.19 -5.00 1.93
N SER A 10 12.03 -4.86 2.96
CA SER A 10 12.40 -3.53 3.47
C SER A 10 13.07 -2.67 2.41
N ARG A 11 13.99 -3.24 1.62
CA ARG A 11 14.63 -2.53 0.52
C ARG A 11 13.65 -2.14 -0.59
N LEU A 12 12.62 -2.95 -0.83
CA LEU A 12 11.54 -2.59 -1.76
C LEU A 12 10.77 -1.36 -1.25
N VAL A 13 10.45 -1.31 0.04
CA VAL A 13 9.75 -0.18 0.67
C VAL A 13 10.55 1.11 0.53
N GLU A 14 11.86 1.08 0.82
CA GLU A 14 12.77 2.22 0.62
C GLU A 14 12.75 2.73 -0.84
N LEU A 15 12.84 1.81 -1.81
CA LEU A 15 12.80 2.17 -3.24
C LEU A 15 11.46 2.74 -3.68
N LEU A 16 10.37 2.36 -3.01
CA LEU A 16 9.03 2.87 -3.29
C LEU A 16 8.83 4.26 -2.69
N ASP A 17 9.34 4.54 -1.50
CA ASP A 17 9.27 5.86 -0.87
C ASP A 17 9.90 6.94 -1.77
N ASP A 18 11.08 6.66 -2.34
CA ASP A 18 11.77 7.57 -3.27
C ASP A 18 11.03 7.77 -4.61
N ARG A 19 10.23 6.79 -5.04
CA ARG A 19 9.64 6.74 -6.39
C ARG A 19 8.17 7.16 -6.42
N LEU A 20 7.42 6.85 -5.38
CA LEU A 20 5.99 7.11 -5.30
C LEU A 20 5.74 8.60 -5.08
N LYS A 21 4.62 9.07 -5.62
CA LYS A 21 4.15 10.42 -5.26
C LYS A 21 3.71 10.41 -3.80
N GLN A 22 3.80 11.54 -3.12
CA GLN A 22 3.31 11.68 -1.75
C GLN A 22 1.89 11.12 -1.56
N SER A 23 0.96 11.46 -2.47
CA SER A 23 -0.41 10.93 -2.39
C SER A 23 -0.51 9.41 -2.55
N GLU A 24 0.43 8.79 -3.27
CA GLU A 24 0.49 7.33 -3.45
C GLU A 24 1.09 6.67 -2.21
N TRP A 25 2.14 7.27 -1.65
CA TRP A 25 2.76 6.83 -0.41
C TRP A 25 1.81 6.93 0.80
N GLU A 26 1.07 8.02 0.93
CA GLU A 26 0.10 8.21 2.01
C GLU A 26 -1.06 7.19 1.92
N ILE A 27 -1.56 6.91 0.71
CA ILE A 27 -2.57 5.86 0.50
C ILE A 27 -1.98 4.47 0.82
N LEU A 28 -0.73 4.21 0.43
CA LEU A 28 -0.05 2.96 0.74
C LEU A 28 0.12 2.78 2.26
N THR A 29 0.46 3.86 2.96
CA THR A 29 0.64 3.85 4.41
C THR A 29 -0.69 3.65 5.14
N ALA A 30 -1.78 4.27 4.65
CA ALA A 30 -3.13 4.04 5.18
C ALA A 30 -3.57 2.58 5.01
N LEU A 31 -3.37 2.01 3.82
CA LEU A 31 -3.61 0.58 3.57
C LEU A 31 -2.73 -0.32 4.45
N ALA A 32 -1.50 0.08 4.70
CA ALA A 32 -0.61 -0.66 5.57
C ALA A 32 -1.10 -0.61 7.01
N ALA A 33 -1.54 0.55 7.51
CA ALA A 33 -2.02 0.75 8.87
C ALA A 33 -3.31 -0.03 9.17
N ALA A 34 -4.15 -0.26 8.17
CA ALA A 34 -5.35 -1.08 8.31
C ALA A 34 -5.02 -2.56 8.56
N ASP A 35 -5.83 -3.23 9.39
CA ASP A 35 -5.75 -4.68 9.64
C ASP A 35 -6.57 -5.49 8.61
N GLY A 36 -6.71 -4.96 7.38
CA GLY A 36 -7.53 -5.57 6.33
C GLY A 36 -7.61 -4.72 5.06
N SER A 37 -8.59 -5.03 4.22
CA SER A 37 -8.95 -4.18 3.09
C SER A 37 -9.60 -2.88 3.57
N LEU A 38 -9.46 -1.83 2.77
CA LEU A 38 -10.19 -0.58 2.95
C LEU A 38 -10.98 -0.27 1.69
N THR A 39 -12.20 0.20 1.86
CA THR A 39 -12.97 0.79 0.76
C THR A 39 -12.30 2.07 0.27
N ILE A 40 -12.68 2.52 -0.93
CA ILE A 40 -12.20 3.81 -1.47
C ILE A 40 -12.63 4.97 -0.56
N ASP A 41 -13.82 4.88 0.01
CA ASP A 41 -14.41 5.95 0.81
C ASP A 41 -13.65 6.06 2.15
N GLU A 42 -13.35 4.93 2.80
CA GLU A 42 -12.50 4.91 4.00
C GLU A 42 -11.10 5.45 3.71
N LEU A 43 -10.49 5.07 2.59
CA LEU A 43 -9.19 5.63 2.19
C LEU A 43 -9.25 7.15 1.93
N ALA A 44 -10.35 7.63 1.37
CA ALA A 44 -10.56 9.06 1.14
C ALA A 44 -10.68 9.83 2.47
N GLU A 45 -11.38 9.25 3.44
CA GLU A 45 -11.49 9.81 4.80
C GLU A 45 -10.14 9.81 5.53
N GLU A 46 -9.43 8.68 5.55
CA GLU A 46 -8.15 8.53 6.24
C GLU A 46 -7.04 9.44 5.68
N THR A 47 -7.03 9.64 4.37
CA THR A 47 -5.99 10.44 3.70
C THR A 47 -6.39 11.89 3.44
N GLY A 48 -7.67 12.24 3.60
CA GLY A 48 -8.22 13.54 3.24
C GLY A 48 -8.28 13.81 1.72
N TYR A 49 -8.02 12.80 0.89
CA TYR A 49 -8.11 12.92 -0.57
C TYR A 49 -9.52 12.68 -1.08
N THR A 50 -9.85 13.24 -2.24
CA THR A 50 -11.12 12.88 -2.91
C THR A 50 -11.11 11.41 -3.36
N GLU A 51 -12.26 10.75 -3.35
CA GLU A 51 -12.42 9.39 -3.89
C GLU A 51 -11.83 9.23 -5.29
N ARG A 52 -11.98 10.25 -6.16
CA ARG A 52 -11.43 10.22 -7.53
C ARG A 52 -9.91 10.13 -7.51
N THR A 53 -9.26 10.87 -6.62
CA THR A 53 -7.81 10.81 -6.42
C THR A 53 -7.42 9.43 -5.89
N VAL A 54 -8.11 8.95 -4.85
CA VAL A 54 -7.86 7.63 -4.25
C VAL A 54 -7.98 6.52 -5.29
N LYS A 55 -9.12 6.42 -6.00
CA LYS A 55 -9.33 5.43 -7.09
C LYS A 55 -8.20 5.43 -8.10
N LYS A 56 -7.76 6.62 -8.54
CA LYS A 56 -6.67 6.76 -9.50
C LYS A 56 -5.33 6.28 -8.92
N ARG A 57 -5.02 6.66 -7.68
CA ARG A 57 -3.75 6.30 -7.03
C ARG A 57 -3.68 4.83 -6.67
N VAL A 58 -4.76 4.26 -6.15
CA VAL A 58 -4.88 2.82 -5.91
C VAL A 58 -4.61 2.04 -7.21
N GLY A 59 -5.25 2.39 -8.32
CA GLY A 59 -4.95 1.73 -9.61
C GLY A 59 -3.50 1.88 -10.05
N THR A 60 -2.90 3.06 -9.83
CA THR A 60 -1.47 3.28 -10.13
C THR A 60 -0.55 2.45 -9.22
N LEU A 61 -0.92 2.26 -7.94
CA LEU A 61 -0.19 1.40 -7.01
C LEU A 61 -0.34 -0.07 -7.40
N GLU A 62 -1.52 -0.51 -7.84
CA GLU A 62 -1.77 -1.87 -8.32
C GLU A 62 -0.84 -2.21 -9.50
N ASP A 63 -0.70 -1.28 -10.45
CA ASP A 63 0.21 -1.43 -11.58
C ASP A 63 1.70 -1.45 -11.16
N GLN A 64 2.07 -0.60 -10.19
CA GLN A 64 3.46 -0.45 -9.74
C GLN A 64 3.93 -1.59 -8.81
N LEU A 65 3.03 -2.16 -8.01
CA LEU A 65 3.33 -3.17 -6.98
C LEU A 65 3.21 -4.60 -7.50
N HIS A 66 3.65 -4.80 -8.75
CA HIS A 66 3.67 -6.09 -9.45
C HIS A 66 2.28 -6.74 -9.60
N GLY A 67 1.27 -5.94 -9.98
CA GLY A 67 0.03 -6.44 -10.59
C GLY A 67 -0.77 -7.42 -9.74
N GLY A 68 -0.88 -7.19 -8.43
CA GLY A 68 -1.70 -8.05 -7.54
C GLY A 68 -0.92 -8.81 -6.46
N THR A 69 0.41 -8.81 -6.50
CA THR A 69 1.20 -9.63 -5.54
C THR A 69 1.30 -8.99 -4.16
N LEU A 70 1.57 -7.68 -4.12
CA LEU A 70 1.77 -6.93 -2.87
C LEU A 70 0.59 -6.05 -2.50
N LEU A 71 -0.20 -5.65 -3.50
CA LEU A 71 -1.49 -4.97 -3.36
C LEU A 71 -2.50 -5.73 -4.21
N ARG A 72 -3.55 -6.25 -3.57
CA ARG A 72 -4.60 -7.04 -4.22
C ARG A 72 -5.98 -6.50 -3.85
N ARG A 73 -7.00 -6.98 -4.53
CA ARG A 73 -8.40 -6.76 -4.12
C ARG A 73 -8.92 -7.98 -3.38
N ASP A 74 -9.77 -7.75 -2.39
CA ASP A 74 -10.58 -8.80 -1.75
C ASP A 74 -11.78 -9.21 -2.63
N ASP A 75 -12.65 -10.07 -2.11
CA ASP A 75 -13.83 -10.57 -2.82
C ASP A 75 -14.85 -9.45 -3.14
N ASP A 76 -14.84 -8.36 -2.36
CA ASP A 76 -15.68 -7.17 -2.54
C ASP A 76 -15.03 -6.11 -3.46
N GLY A 77 -13.81 -6.36 -3.93
CA GLY A 77 -13.08 -5.47 -4.83
C GLY A 77 -12.32 -4.34 -4.11
N ASN A 78 -12.14 -4.43 -2.79
CA ASN A 78 -11.45 -3.43 -1.98
C ASN A 78 -9.93 -3.70 -1.92
N PRO A 79 -9.09 -2.66 -2.06
CA PRO A 79 -7.64 -2.80 -1.98
C PRO A 79 -7.17 -3.28 -0.59
N MET A 80 -6.22 -4.21 -0.59
CA MET A 80 -5.57 -4.75 0.59
C MET A 80 -4.10 -5.09 0.30
N LEU A 81 -3.22 -4.73 1.22
CA LEU A 81 -1.80 -5.10 1.11
C LEU A 81 -1.54 -6.52 1.59
N HIS A 82 -0.52 -7.14 1.02
CA HIS A 82 0.01 -8.38 1.54
C HIS A 82 0.55 -8.16 2.96
N PRO A 83 0.23 -9.02 3.96
CA PRO A 83 0.57 -8.75 5.37
C PRO A 83 2.04 -8.47 5.65
N GLN A 84 2.96 -9.20 4.98
CA GLN A 84 4.39 -8.97 5.13
C GLN A 84 4.83 -7.60 4.61
N PHE A 85 4.18 -7.12 3.55
CA PHE A 85 4.49 -5.83 2.96
C PHE A 85 3.88 -4.68 3.76
N ALA A 86 2.64 -4.84 4.25
CA ALA A 86 2.02 -3.92 5.20
C ALA A 86 2.91 -3.72 6.44
N GLN A 87 3.42 -4.82 7.02
CA GLN A 87 4.34 -4.74 8.16
C GLN A 87 5.64 -3.99 7.83
N ALA A 88 6.20 -4.20 6.64
CA ALA A 88 7.41 -3.51 6.21
C ALA A 88 7.18 -2.01 6.05
N VAL A 89 6.05 -1.60 5.45
CA VAL A 89 5.64 -0.18 5.32
C VAL A 89 5.43 0.45 6.71
N ARG A 90 4.69 -0.20 7.61
CA ARG A 90 4.49 0.26 9.00
C ARG A 90 5.82 0.49 9.73
N SER A 91 6.78 -0.41 9.52
CA SER A 91 8.09 -0.34 10.18
C SER A 91 8.98 0.76 9.63
N TYR A 92 8.78 1.16 8.36
CA TYR A 92 9.53 2.24 7.72
C TYR A 92 8.97 3.62 8.06
N SER A 93 7.65 3.74 8.22
CA SER A 93 6.98 5.01 8.59
C SER A 93 6.97 5.33 10.09
N SER A 94 7.58 4.48 10.94
CA SER A 94 7.61 4.62 12.40
C SER A 94 8.79 5.47 12.91
#